data_AF-A0AAN8RIX8-F1
#
_entry.id   AF-A0AAN8RIX8-F1
#
_cell.length_a   1.000
_cell.length_b   1.000
_cell.length_c   1.000
_cell.angle_alpha   90.00
_cell.angle_beta   90.00
_cell.angle_gamma   90.00
#
_symmetry.space_group_name_H-M   'P 1'
#
loop_
_entity.id
_entity.type
_entity.pdbx_description
1 polymer ?
#
loop_
_entity_poly.entity_id
_entity_poly.type
_entity_poly.pdbx_seq_one_letter_code
_entity_poly.pdbx_strand_id
1 'polypeptide(L)'
;MSPGTWLGITRRGRFAGLTNIREATSIAAVGTASRGAVVSSFLTSDSTCQSWAGSEADLDIDQVGGFSMLCGQFSRDHQNRVRIDSFGVISNRAEGQIHEKRHDIIDPMEPGTYGLSNSAFTSPWPKVLNGEQLLNELVEEIQHDKLTNREISQKGIEILGSDSLSGDEAWKESNNRLELLKQSVFIPMFETRNLAGPNSVGATTGQDQGQDQALSGLYNLYGTQKQTVIIVHESGAVRYTEKTLYDWLQGATSVANGTVDIIFDLDL
;
A
#
# COMPACT_ATOMS: atom_id res chain seq x y z
N MET A 1 -8.20 14.76 10.86
CA MET A 1 -7.12 13.86 10.41
C MET A 1 -6.36 14.56 9.30
N SER A 2 -5.10 14.91 9.52
CA SER A 2 -4.25 15.40 8.42
C SER A 2 -3.97 14.24 7.46
N PRO A 3 -4.09 14.43 6.14
CA PRO A 3 -3.77 13.39 5.17
C PRO A 3 -2.27 13.10 5.29
N GLY A 4 -1.94 11.96 5.89
CA GLY A 4 -0.55 11.51 5.98
C GLY A 4 -0.06 10.98 4.64
N THR A 5 1.20 11.23 4.30
CA THR A 5 1.85 10.66 3.11
C THR A 5 1.92 9.14 3.24
N TRP A 6 1.29 8.39 2.34
CA TRP A 6 1.33 6.92 2.35
C TRP A 6 2.27 6.35 1.27
N LEU A 7 2.64 7.15 0.28
CA LEU A 7 3.52 6.80 -0.84
C LEU A 7 4.28 8.05 -1.29
N GLY A 8 5.56 7.91 -1.62
CA GLY A 8 6.35 8.99 -2.20
C GLY A 8 7.63 8.51 -2.86
N ILE A 9 8.07 9.27 -3.87
CA ILE A 9 9.38 9.18 -4.50
C ILE A 9 9.98 10.60 -4.57
N THR A 10 11.23 10.77 -4.11
CA THR A 10 11.94 12.04 -4.17
C THR A 10 12.81 12.12 -5.41
N ARG A 11 13.18 13.35 -5.83
CA ARG A 11 14.16 13.57 -6.91
C ARG A 11 15.52 12.95 -6.59
N ARG A 12 15.89 12.82 -5.31
CA ARG A 12 17.13 12.16 -4.86
C ARG A 12 17.04 10.63 -4.87
N GLY A 13 15.99 10.06 -5.45
CA GLY A 13 15.82 8.61 -5.62
C GLY A 13 15.30 7.89 -4.39
N ARG A 14 14.85 8.59 -3.34
CA ARG A 14 14.25 7.90 -2.18
C ARG A 14 12.83 7.52 -2.45
N PHE A 15 12.48 6.27 -2.15
CA PHE A 15 11.14 5.73 -2.31
C PHE A 15 10.63 5.22 -0.98
N ALA A 16 9.35 5.46 -0.66
CA ALA A 16 8.67 4.79 0.42
C ALA A 16 7.17 4.65 0.13
N GLY A 17 6.62 3.47 0.42
CA GLY A 17 5.19 3.15 0.33
C GLY A 17 4.77 2.27 1.49
N LEU A 18 3.71 2.66 2.21
CA LEU A 18 3.28 2.03 3.44
C LEU A 18 1.86 1.49 3.33
N THR A 19 1.66 0.28 3.84
CA THR A 19 0.35 -0.34 4.06
C THR A 19 0.14 -0.65 5.55
N ASN A 20 -1.09 -0.61 6.01
CA ASN A 20 -1.43 -0.94 7.41
C ASN A 20 -1.34 -2.45 7.62
N ILE A 21 -1.09 -2.95 8.83
CA ILE A 21 -1.25 -4.38 9.16
C ILE A 21 -2.59 -4.60 9.87
N ARG A 22 -3.27 -5.71 9.55
CA ARG A 22 -4.49 -6.13 10.27
C ARG A 22 -4.09 -6.70 11.63
N GLU A 23 -4.49 -6.02 12.71
CA GLU A 23 -4.28 -6.45 14.09
C GLU A 23 -5.56 -7.07 14.68
N ALA A 24 -5.42 -8.05 15.56
CA ALA A 24 -6.57 -8.74 16.18
C ALA A 24 -7.28 -7.88 17.24
N THR A 25 -6.55 -7.02 17.95
CA THR A 25 -7.06 -6.18 19.03
C THR A 25 -6.88 -4.69 18.72
N SER A 26 -7.98 -3.94 18.80
CA SER A 26 -8.02 -2.48 18.56
C SER A 26 -7.24 -1.66 19.60
N ILE A 27 -6.88 -2.26 20.75
CA ILE A 27 -6.13 -1.61 21.83
C ILE A 27 -4.69 -1.25 21.38
N ALA A 28 -4.11 -1.98 20.43
CA ALA A 28 -2.76 -1.71 19.91
C ALA A 28 -2.72 -0.60 18.83
N ALA A 29 -3.88 -0.14 18.35
CA ALA A 29 -3.98 0.78 17.22
C ALA A 29 -3.98 2.27 17.63
N VAL A 30 -3.95 2.58 18.93
CA VAL A 30 -3.87 3.96 19.45
C VAL A 30 -2.40 4.40 19.47
N GLY A 31 -1.80 4.48 18.28
CA GLY A 31 -0.46 5.03 18.14
C GLY A 31 -0.46 6.54 18.38
N THR A 32 0.56 7.06 19.07
CA THR A 32 0.73 8.51 19.30
C THR A 32 1.23 9.24 18.06
N ALA A 33 1.82 8.49 17.10
CA ALA A 33 2.31 8.99 15.83
C ALA A 33 1.54 8.42 14.62
N SER A 34 1.40 9.23 13.57
CA SER A 34 0.70 8.82 12.35
C SER A 34 1.60 7.98 11.43
N ARG A 35 1.03 6.99 10.74
CA ARG A 35 1.72 6.24 9.68
C ARG A 35 2.28 7.14 8.57
N GLY A 36 1.65 8.28 8.29
CA GLY A 36 2.18 9.24 7.33
C GLY A 36 3.47 9.93 7.77
N ALA A 37 3.70 10.04 9.09
CA ALA A 37 4.96 10.55 9.63
C ALA A 37 6.11 9.57 9.42
N VAL A 38 5.84 8.25 9.45
CA VAL A 38 6.81 7.19 9.13
C VAL A 38 7.38 7.38 7.72
N VAL A 39 6.49 7.47 6.73
CA VAL A 39 6.87 7.65 5.32
C VAL A 39 7.61 8.95 5.12
N SER A 40 7.10 10.05 5.68
CA SER A 40 7.71 11.37 5.53
C SER A 40 9.11 11.43 6.15
N SER A 41 9.27 10.88 7.35
CA SER A 41 10.56 10.80 8.06
C SER A 41 11.61 10.04 7.24
N PHE A 42 11.26 8.89 6.65
CA PHE A 42 12.19 8.17 5.78
C PHE A 42 12.57 8.98 4.54
N LEU A 43 11.57 9.55 3.84
CA LEU A 43 11.78 10.30 2.59
C LEU A 43 12.66 11.54 2.78
N THR A 44 12.68 12.13 3.98
CA THR A 44 13.52 13.29 4.34
C THR A 44 14.86 12.92 4.96
N SER A 45 15.14 11.64 5.20
CA SER A 45 16.39 11.19 5.83
C SER A 45 17.53 10.94 4.84
N ASP A 46 18.76 10.91 5.37
CA ASP A 46 20.02 10.34 4.84
C ASP A 46 20.13 8.80 4.87
N SER A 47 19.25 8.13 5.61
CA SER A 47 19.49 6.78 6.12
C SER A 47 19.15 5.68 5.11
N THR A 48 19.85 4.55 5.13
CA THR A 48 19.35 3.32 4.48
C THR A 48 18.11 2.81 5.23
N CYS A 49 17.27 1.98 4.60
CA CYS A 49 16.10 1.40 5.29
C CYS A 49 16.46 0.71 6.61
N GLN A 50 17.55 -0.05 6.63
CA GLN A 50 17.99 -0.78 7.81
C GLN A 50 18.48 0.15 8.93
N SER A 51 19.25 1.19 8.59
CA SER A 51 19.75 2.17 9.59
C SER A 51 18.60 3.04 10.12
N TRP A 52 17.72 3.49 9.23
CA TRP A 52 16.52 4.25 9.56
C TRP A 52 15.66 3.49 10.57
N ALA A 53 15.29 2.24 10.28
CA ALA A 53 14.45 1.45 11.17
C ALA A 53 15.16 1.02 12.46
N GLY A 54 16.49 0.89 12.41
CA GLY A 54 17.27 0.33 13.52
C GLY A 54 17.57 1.31 14.65
N SER A 55 17.73 2.60 14.33
CA SER A 55 18.16 3.62 15.30
C SER A 55 18.04 5.08 14.83
N GLU A 56 17.84 5.34 13.54
CA GLU A 56 17.90 6.71 12.99
C GLU A 56 16.53 7.34 12.70
N ALA A 57 15.44 6.60 12.91
CA ALA A 57 14.11 7.19 12.86
C ALA A 57 13.92 8.16 14.03
N ASP A 58 13.63 9.44 13.71
CA ASP A 58 13.24 10.48 14.68
C ASP A 58 11.87 10.23 15.33
N LEU A 59 11.27 9.05 15.11
CA LEU A 59 9.99 8.63 15.68
C LEU A 59 10.08 7.21 16.23
N ASP A 60 9.38 6.98 17.33
CA ASP A 60 9.22 5.65 17.89
C ASP A 60 8.23 4.85 17.03
N ILE A 61 8.76 4.05 16.10
CA ILE A 61 7.98 3.25 15.14
C ILE A 61 7.10 2.19 15.83
N ASP A 62 7.43 1.78 17.05
CA ASP A 62 6.65 0.80 17.81
C ASP A 62 5.36 1.41 18.38
N GLN A 63 5.37 2.74 18.58
CA GLN A 63 4.20 3.54 18.96
C GLN A 63 3.32 3.93 17.77
N VAL A 64 3.62 3.46 16.57
CA VAL A 64 2.75 3.62 15.40
C VAL A 64 1.84 2.38 15.28
N GLY A 65 0.57 2.57 14.91
CA GLY A 65 -0.31 1.42 14.62
C GLY A 65 0.27 0.53 13.51
N GLY A 66 -0.06 -0.76 13.52
CA GLY A 66 0.61 -1.76 12.69
C GLY A 66 0.76 -1.35 11.22
N PHE A 67 1.96 -1.54 10.66
CA PHE A 67 2.29 -1.24 9.26
C PHE A 67 3.40 -2.12 8.69
N SER A 68 3.37 -2.28 7.36
CA SER A 68 4.50 -2.71 6.54
C SER A 68 4.84 -1.59 5.56
N MET A 69 6.11 -1.27 5.39
CA MET A 69 6.60 -0.20 4.52
C MET A 69 7.70 -0.74 3.61
N LEU A 70 7.50 -0.66 2.29
CA LEU A 70 8.59 -0.73 1.33
C LEU A 70 9.30 0.61 1.35
N CYS A 71 10.60 0.62 1.54
CA CYS A 71 11.41 1.81 1.40
C CYS A 71 12.69 1.50 0.65
N GLY A 72 13.37 2.53 0.16
CA GLY A 72 14.68 2.35 -0.43
C GLY A 72 15.20 3.57 -1.17
N GLN A 73 16.29 3.34 -1.90
CA GLN A 73 16.95 4.35 -2.70
C GLN A 73 17.37 3.79 -4.06
N PHE A 74 17.26 4.64 -5.09
CA PHE A 74 17.88 4.45 -6.39
C PHE A 74 19.27 5.10 -6.42
N SER A 75 20.21 4.49 -7.15
CA SER A 75 21.55 5.03 -7.43
C SER A 75 21.88 4.90 -8.91
N ARG A 76 22.99 5.49 -9.36
CA ARG A 76 23.53 5.27 -10.71
C ARG A 76 24.64 4.22 -10.69
N ASP A 77 24.69 3.38 -11.71
CA ASP A 77 25.82 2.49 -11.98
C ASP A 77 26.98 3.23 -12.69
N HIS A 78 28.07 2.52 -12.97
CA HIS A 78 29.23 3.09 -13.66
C HIS A 78 28.94 3.52 -15.11
N GLN A 79 27.85 3.05 -15.70
CA GLN A 79 27.35 3.43 -17.02
C GLN A 79 26.32 4.58 -16.94
N ASN A 80 26.20 5.24 -15.78
CA ASN A 80 25.25 6.32 -15.51
C ASN A 80 23.77 5.87 -15.62
N ARG A 81 23.49 4.57 -15.46
CA ARG A 81 22.13 4.03 -15.48
C ARG A 81 21.57 3.94 -14.07
N VAL A 82 20.32 4.37 -13.90
CA VAL A 82 19.59 4.23 -12.64
C VAL A 82 19.31 2.77 -12.35
N ARG A 83 19.61 2.36 -11.12
CA ARG A 83 19.37 1.04 -10.56
C ARG A 83 18.82 1.14 -9.15
N ILE A 84 18.24 0.05 -8.68
CA ILE A 84 17.90 -0.12 -7.27
C ILE A 84 19.22 -0.22 -6.49
N ASP A 85 19.42 0.65 -5.51
CA ASP A 85 20.61 0.64 -4.65
C ASP A 85 20.37 -0.24 -3.42
N SER A 86 19.34 0.10 -2.65
CA SER A 86 18.91 -0.67 -1.48
C SER A 86 17.42 -0.50 -1.30
N PHE A 87 16.66 -1.59 -1.31
CA PHE A 87 15.24 -1.60 -0.97
C PHE A 87 14.99 -2.59 0.17
N GLY A 88 14.01 -2.30 1.01
CA GLY A 88 13.64 -3.21 2.10
C GLY A 88 12.24 -2.98 2.60
N VAL A 89 11.69 -4.02 3.19
CA VAL A 89 10.42 -4.03 3.88
C VAL A 89 10.68 -3.89 5.37
N ILE A 90 10.18 -2.81 5.94
CA ILE A 90 10.14 -2.59 7.38
C ILE A 90 8.74 -2.87 7.87
N SER A 91 8.62 -3.65 8.94
CA SER A 91 7.36 -3.85 9.62
C SER A 91 7.53 -3.72 11.13
N ASN A 92 6.59 -3.03 11.77
CA ASN A 92 6.52 -2.95 13.23
C ASN A 92 5.58 -4.01 13.84
N ARG A 93 4.94 -4.85 13.02
CA ARG A 93 4.17 -6.02 13.44
C ARG A 93 4.48 -7.19 12.51
N ALA A 94 4.82 -8.35 13.04
CA ALA A 94 4.89 -9.56 12.22
C ALA A 94 4.07 -10.64 12.90
N GLU A 95 3.20 -11.30 12.13
CA GLU A 95 2.28 -12.32 12.66
C GLU A 95 1.43 -11.83 13.86
N GLY A 96 1.18 -10.52 13.96
CA GLY A 96 0.44 -9.92 15.07
C GLY A 96 1.25 -9.73 16.36
N GLN A 97 2.56 -9.93 16.33
CA GLN A 97 3.48 -9.70 17.44
C GLN A 97 4.42 -8.51 17.17
N ILE A 98 4.83 -7.83 18.25
CA ILE A 98 5.90 -6.82 18.21
C ILE A 98 7.20 -7.58 17.94
N HIS A 99 7.88 -7.24 16.86
CA HIS A 99 9.19 -7.83 16.54
C HIS A 99 10.30 -6.85 16.90
N GLU A 100 11.30 -7.37 17.62
CA GLU A 100 12.64 -6.79 17.60
C GLU A 100 13.27 -7.11 16.22
N LYS A 101 13.23 -6.12 15.31
CA LYS A 101 14.11 -6.00 14.13
C LYS A 101 14.16 -7.19 13.16
N ARG A 102 13.05 -7.51 12.49
CA ARG A 102 13.07 -8.31 11.25
C ARG A 102 12.67 -7.45 10.05
N HIS A 103 13.63 -7.21 9.17
CA HIS A 103 13.46 -6.47 7.91
C HIS A 103 13.68 -7.46 6.77
N ASP A 104 12.70 -7.62 5.89
CA ASP A 104 12.90 -8.36 4.65
C ASP A 104 13.51 -7.38 3.65
N ILE A 105 14.83 -7.46 3.47
CA ILE A 105 15.55 -6.60 2.53
C ILE A 105 15.34 -7.21 1.13
N ILE A 106 14.83 -6.42 0.19
CA ILE A 106 14.83 -6.81 -1.21
C ILE A 106 16.28 -6.63 -1.68
N ASP A 107 16.96 -7.74 -1.94
CA ASP A 107 18.32 -7.69 -2.46
C ASP A 107 18.26 -7.02 -3.84
N PRO A 108 18.95 -5.88 -4.06
CA PRO A 108 19.03 -5.23 -5.38
C PRO A 108 19.54 -6.16 -6.49
N MET A 109 20.09 -7.32 -6.16
CA MET A 109 20.57 -8.32 -7.11
C MET A 109 19.52 -9.29 -7.60
N GLU A 110 18.34 -9.41 -6.97
CA GLU A 110 17.27 -10.31 -7.43
C GLU A 110 16.10 -9.53 -8.04
N PRO A 111 16.04 -9.42 -9.38
CA PRO A 111 14.85 -8.95 -10.07
C PRO A 111 13.66 -9.85 -9.72
N GLY A 112 12.53 -9.24 -9.36
CA GLY A 112 11.35 -9.98 -9.00
C GLY A 112 10.13 -9.08 -8.84
N THR A 113 8.99 -9.73 -8.65
CA THR A 113 7.74 -9.07 -8.35
C THR A 113 7.38 -9.32 -6.89
N TYR A 114 7.12 -8.25 -6.15
CA TYR A 114 6.87 -8.30 -4.71
C TYR A 114 5.65 -7.45 -4.37
N GLY A 115 4.83 -7.90 -3.43
CA GLY A 115 3.62 -7.22 -3.03
C GLY A 115 3.49 -7.07 -1.52
N LEU A 116 2.83 -5.97 -1.13
CA LEU A 116 2.54 -5.63 0.25
C LEU A 116 1.03 -5.42 0.40
N SER A 117 0.46 -5.92 1.50
CA SER A 117 -0.93 -5.71 1.84
C SER A 117 -1.11 -5.62 3.35
N ASN A 118 -2.34 -5.70 3.84
CA ASN A 118 -2.60 -5.71 5.28
C ASN A 118 -2.27 -7.03 5.99
N SER A 119 -1.65 -7.97 5.28
CA SER A 119 -1.02 -9.16 5.82
C SER A 119 0.45 -8.93 6.17
N ALA A 120 1.06 -9.87 6.90
CA ALA A 120 2.51 -9.92 6.99
C ALA A 120 3.11 -10.18 5.60
N PHE A 121 4.30 -9.63 5.32
CA PHE A 121 5.00 -9.82 4.04
C PHE A 121 5.32 -11.30 3.77
N THR A 122 5.72 -12.03 4.81
CA THR A 122 6.01 -13.48 4.77
C THR A 122 4.76 -14.37 4.73
N SER A 123 3.55 -13.80 4.84
CA SER A 123 2.29 -14.53 4.80
C SER A 123 1.26 -13.74 3.99
N PRO A 124 1.48 -13.60 2.67
CA PRO A 124 0.67 -12.76 1.81
C PRO A 124 -0.79 -13.24 1.73
N TRP A 125 -1.72 -12.29 1.64
CA TRP A 125 -3.10 -12.61 1.27
C TRP A 125 -3.20 -13.06 -0.20
N PRO A 126 -4.25 -13.82 -0.59
CA PRO A 126 -4.41 -14.29 -1.96
C PRO A 126 -4.35 -13.19 -3.03
N LYS A 127 -4.88 -12.00 -2.73
CA LYS A 127 -4.79 -10.86 -3.67
C LYS A 127 -3.36 -10.42 -3.99
N VAL A 128 -2.43 -10.60 -3.05
CA VAL A 128 -1.02 -10.25 -3.23
C VAL A 128 -0.41 -11.20 -4.24
N LEU A 129 -0.59 -12.51 -4.02
CA LEU A 129 -0.11 -13.54 -4.94
C LEU A 129 -0.66 -13.36 -6.36
N ASN A 130 -1.96 -13.05 -6.48
CA ASN A 130 -2.59 -12.77 -7.76
C ASN A 130 -2.04 -11.48 -8.41
N GLY A 131 -1.87 -10.41 -7.63
CA GLY A 131 -1.28 -9.16 -8.12
C GLY A 131 0.17 -9.32 -8.57
N GLU A 132 0.97 -10.11 -7.84
CA GLU A 132 2.35 -10.44 -8.20
C GLU A 132 2.40 -11.24 -9.50
N GLN A 133 1.51 -12.21 -9.68
CA GLN A 133 1.42 -12.97 -10.93
C GLN A 133 1.11 -12.04 -12.12
N LEU A 134 0.07 -11.20 -12.02
CA LEU A 134 -0.34 -10.28 -13.09
C LEU A 134 0.77 -9.27 -13.43
N LEU A 135 1.48 -8.77 -12.42
CA LEU A 135 2.60 -7.86 -12.64
C LEU A 135 3.81 -8.59 -13.23
N ASN A 136 4.08 -9.84 -12.87
CA ASN A 136 5.11 -10.65 -13.50
C ASN A 136 4.83 -10.88 -14.99
N GLU A 137 3.58 -11.19 -15.37
CA GLU A 137 3.16 -11.30 -16.77
C GLU A 137 3.41 -9.99 -17.54
N LEU A 138 3.13 -8.83 -16.93
CA LEU A 138 3.45 -7.53 -17.53
C LEU A 138 4.97 -7.31 -17.67
N VAL A 139 5.77 -7.72 -16.68
CA VAL A 139 7.24 -7.62 -16.74
C VAL A 139 7.80 -8.48 -17.87
N GLU A 140 7.28 -9.70 -18.04
CA GLU A 140 7.64 -10.57 -19.16
C GLU A 140 7.26 -9.91 -20.50
N GLU A 141 6.08 -9.31 -20.62
CA GLU A 141 5.67 -8.57 -21.82
C GLU A 141 6.61 -7.40 -22.12
N ILE A 142 7.02 -6.62 -21.11
CA ILE A 142 7.98 -5.52 -21.26
C ILE A 142 9.34 -6.01 -21.79
N GLN A 143 9.78 -7.20 -21.40
CA GLN A 143 11.06 -7.76 -21.83
C GLN A 143 11.02 -8.28 -23.28
N HIS A 144 9.87 -8.78 -23.73
CA HIS A 144 9.70 -9.35 -25.07
C HIS A 144 9.23 -8.32 -26.11
N ASP A 145 8.35 -7.40 -25.71
CA ASP A 145 7.71 -6.42 -26.57
C ASP A 145 8.25 -5.01 -26.33
N LYS A 146 8.18 -4.15 -27.36
CA LYS A 146 8.56 -2.73 -27.24
C LYS A 146 7.40 -1.90 -26.71
N LEU A 147 6.97 -2.17 -25.48
CA LEU A 147 5.95 -1.36 -24.81
C LEU A 147 6.50 0.03 -24.48
N THR A 148 5.71 1.05 -24.76
CA THR A 148 5.98 2.41 -24.32
C THR A 148 5.65 2.56 -22.82
N ASN A 149 6.29 3.51 -22.14
CA ASN A 149 5.94 3.84 -20.75
C ASN A 149 4.44 4.15 -20.55
N ARG A 150 3.73 4.60 -21.60
CA ARG A 150 2.28 4.86 -21.52
C ARG A 150 1.49 3.56 -21.50
N GLU A 151 1.86 2.59 -22.32
CA GLU A 151 1.23 1.28 -22.35
C GLU A 151 1.51 0.51 -21.05
N ILE A 152 2.73 0.60 -20.52
CA ILE A 152 3.08 0.04 -19.21
C ILE A 152 2.21 0.66 -18.11
N SER A 153 2.11 2.00 -18.05
CA SER A 153 1.24 2.68 -17.07
C SER A 153 -0.22 2.24 -17.20
N GLN A 154 -0.71 2.13 -18.44
CA GLN A 154 -2.11 1.74 -18.70
C GLN A 154 -2.39 0.30 -18.25
N LYS A 155 -1.52 -0.65 -18.62
CA LYS A 155 -1.61 -2.05 -18.17
C LYS A 155 -1.49 -2.17 -16.64
N GLY A 156 -0.60 -1.39 -16.02
CA GLY A 156 -0.50 -1.33 -14.55
C GLY A 156 -1.81 -0.85 -13.88
N ILE A 157 -2.47 0.15 -14.45
CA ILE A 157 -3.79 0.62 -13.97
C ILE A 157 -4.88 -0.45 -14.18
N GLU A 158 -4.81 -1.22 -15.27
CA GLU A 158 -5.72 -2.33 -15.54
C GLU A 158 -5.56 -3.46 -14.52
N ILE A 159 -4.32 -3.83 -14.17
CA ILE A 159 -4.02 -4.80 -13.08
C ILE A 159 -4.66 -4.32 -11.77
N LEU A 160 -4.45 -3.05 -11.41
CA LEU A 160 -5.03 -2.46 -10.19
C LEU A 160 -6.56 -2.35 -10.23
N GLY A 161 -7.16 -2.42 -11.42
CA GLY A 161 -8.61 -2.35 -11.67
C GLY A 161 -9.28 -3.70 -11.87
N SER A 162 -8.54 -4.80 -11.70
CA SER A 162 -9.06 -6.16 -11.88
C SER A 162 -10.11 -6.47 -10.81
N ASP A 163 -11.38 -6.33 -11.19
CA ASP A 163 -12.53 -6.56 -10.33
C ASP A 163 -12.92 -8.04 -10.32
N SER A 164 -12.55 -8.74 -9.25
CA SER A 164 -12.95 -10.12 -8.99
C SER A 164 -14.14 -10.25 -8.03
N LEU A 165 -14.70 -9.14 -7.53
CA LEU A 165 -15.70 -9.14 -6.45
C LEU A 165 -17.09 -8.73 -6.90
N SER A 166 -17.25 -7.76 -7.81
CA SER A 166 -18.59 -7.24 -8.15
C SER A 166 -19.53 -8.30 -8.76
N GLY A 167 -18.96 -9.35 -9.38
CA GLY A 167 -19.70 -10.48 -9.93
C GLY A 167 -19.91 -11.65 -8.97
N ASP A 168 -19.30 -11.63 -7.78
CA ASP A 168 -19.39 -12.71 -6.79
C ASP A 168 -20.69 -12.58 -5.98
N GLU A 169 -21.51 -13.63 -5.94
CA GLU A 169 -22.73 -13.64 -5.11
C GLU A 169 -22.39 -13.48 -3.62
N ALA A 170 -21.25 -14.01 -3.17
CA ALA A 170 -20.78 -13.85 -1.80
C ALA A 170 -20.49 -12.37 -1.46
N TRP A 171 -20.09 -11.56 -2.44
CA TRP A 171 -19.86 -10.12 -2.25
C TRP A 171 -21.16 -9.33 -1.99
N LYS A 172 -22.29 -9.82 -2.52
CA LYS A 172 -23.60 -9.17 -2.29
C LYS A 172 -24.03 -9.27 -0.84
N GLU A 173 -23.64 -10.33 -0.14
CA GLU A 173 -23.87 -10.50 1.29
C GLU A 173 -22.89 -9.65 2.12
N SER A 174 -23.43 -8.66 2.85
CA SER A 174 -22.62 -7.68 3.61
C SER A 174 -21.66 -8.34 4.61
N ASN A 175 -22.07 -9.45 5.22
CA ASN A 175 -21.31 -10.15 6.25
C ASN A 175 -20.03 -10.81 5.71
N ASN A 176 -19.97 -11.10 4.40
CA ASN A 176 -18.82 -11.77 3.79
C ASN A 176 -17.77 -10.77 3.26
N ARG A 177 -18.16 -9.50 3.07
CA ARG A 177 -17.33 -8.49 2.40
C ARG A 177 -15.96 -8.31 3.05
N LEU A 178 -15.87 -8.33 4.38
CA LEU A 178 -14.61 -8.15 5.11
C LEU A 178 -13.58 -9.24 4.83
N GLU A 179 -14.03 -10.50 4.73
CA GLU A 179 -13.14 -11.61 4.42
C GLU A 179 -12.76 -11.63 2.93
N LEU A 180 -13.66 -11.18 2.06
CA LEU A 180 -13.41 -11.02 0.62
C LEU A 180 -12.40 -9.90 0.29
N LEU A 181 -12.18 -8.92 1.17
CA LEU A 181 -11.13 -7.88 0.99
C LEU A 181 -9.71 -8.46 0.85
N LYS A 182 -9.51 -9.71 1.30
CA LYS A 182 -8.23 -10.43 1.18
C LYS A 182 -8.03 -11.04 -0.21
N GLN A 183 -9.10 -11.19 -0.98
CA GLN A 183 -9.11 -11.95 -2.23
C GLN A 183 -8.90 -11.07 -3.47
N SER A 184 -9.19 -9.77 -3.39
CA SER A 184 -9.15 -8.89 -4.56
C SER A 184 -8.26 -7.67 -4.40
N VAL A 185 -7.58 -7.31 -5.50
CA VAL A 185 -6.77 -6.10 -5.63
C VAL A 185 -7.68 -4.88 -5.69
N PHE A 186 -8.72 -4.95 -6.51
CA PHE A 186 -9.74 -3.90 -6.61
C PHE A 186 -10.92 -4.21 -5.68
N ILE A 187 -11.17 -3.29 -4.76
CA ILE A 187 -12.37 -3.31 -3.91
C ILE A 187 -13.41 -2.34 -4.48
N PRO A 188 -14.58 -2.82 -4.92
CA PRO A 188 -15.72 -1.98 -5.29
C PRO A 188 -16.18 -1.13 -4.12
N MET A 189 -16.75 0.05 -4.38
CA MET A 189 -17.26 0.91 -3.32
C MET A 189 -18.51 0.29 -2.66
N PHE A 190 -18.55 0.27 -1.33
CA PHE A 190 -19.72 -0.17 -0.56
C PHE A 190 -19.91 0.59 0.75
N GLU A 191 -21.13 0.59 1.27
CA GLU A 191 -21.46 1.21 2.56
C GLU A 191 -21.06 0.32 3.74
N THR A 192 -20.48 0.95 4.77
CA THR A 192 -19.99 0.28 5.98
C THR A 192 -21.02 0.25 7.12
N ARG A 193 -22.11 1.01 7.02
CA ARG A 193 -23.10 1.22 8.11
C ARG A 193 -23.81 -0.07 8.55
N ASN A 194 -23.92 -1.04 7.66
CA ASN A 194 -24.59 -2.33 7.91
C ASN A 194 -23.61 -3.49 8.09
N LEU A 195 -22.30 -3.21 8.26
CA LEU A 195 -21.32 -4.25 8.62
C LEU A 195 -21.45 -4.66 10.09
N ALA A 196 -22.02 -3.80 10.95
CA ALA A 196 -22.39 -4.18 12.32
C ALA A 196 -23.70 -4.98 12.29
N GLY A 197 -23.66 -6.23 12.76
CA GLY A 197 -24.83 -7.11 12.78
C GLY A 197 -26.01 -6.57 13.63
N PRO A 198 -27.22 -7.15 13.50
CA PRO A 198 -28.47 -6.65 14.11
C PRO A 198 -28.53 -6.63 15.65
N ASN A 199 -27.47 -7.03 16.36
CA ASN A 199 -27.48 -7.20 17.82
C ASN A 199 -26.76 -6.08 18.59
N SER A 200 -26.58 -4.89 18.02
CA SER A 200 -25.93 -3.76 18.70
C SER A 200 -26.94 -2.74 19.23
N VAL A 201 -27.98 -3.20 19.93
CA VAL A 201 -28.76 -2.33 20.84
C VAL A 201 -28.40 -2.70 22.27
N GLY A 202 -27.41 -1.98 22.81
CA GLY A 202 -27.14 -1.82 24.24
C GLY A 202 -26.55 -3.01 24.99
N ALA A 203 -25.28 -2.91 25.38
CA ALA A 203 -24.80 -3.37 26.70
C ALA A 203 -23.37 -2.89 26.96
N THR A 204 -23.23 -2.01 27.94
CA THR A 204 -22.03 -1.88 28.78
C THR A 204 -21.75 -3.21 29.47
N THR A 205 -20.77 -3.98 28.99
CA THR A 205 -19.93 -4.94 29.76
C THR A 205 -19.03 -5.67 28.77
N GLY A 206 -17.73 -5.71 29.05
CA GLY A 206 -16.72 -6.23 28.12
C GLY A 206 -16.93 -7.68 27.69
N GLN A 207 -16.71 -7.93 26.40
CA GLN A 207 -15.93 -9.03 25.81
C GLN A 207 -16.17 -9.03 24.28
N ASP A 208 -15.08 -9.00 23.50
CA ASP A 208 -14.95 -9.47 22.10
C ASP A 208 -15.84 -8.92 20.96
N GLN A 209 -15.96 -7.59 20.78
CA GLN A 209 -16.57 -7.02 19.55
C GLN A 209 -15.86 -5.76 19.03
N GLY A 210 -14.57 -5.87 18.68
CA GLY A 210 -13.73 -4.72 18.30
C GLY A 210 -13.60 -4.39 16.81
N GLN A 211 -14.08 -5.24 15.88
CA GLN A 211 -13.77 -5.10 14.44
C GLN A 211 -14.89 -4.42 13.62
N ASP A 212 -16.16 -4.73 13.86
CA ASP A 212 -17.29 -4.13 13.11
C ASP A 212 -17.45 -2.62 13.38
N GLN A 213 -16.94 -2.14 14.50
CA GLN A 213 -16.99 -0.71 14.88
C GLN A 213 -15.88 0.14 14.23
N ALA A 214 -14.74 -0.45 13.85
CA ALA A 214 -13.59 0.31 13.35
C ALA A 214 -13.80 0.89 11.93
N LEU A 215 -14.48 0.15 11.06
CA LEU A 215 -14.85 0.63 9.72
C LEU A 215 -16.14 1.46 9.73
N SER A 216 -17.10 1.12 10.59
CA SER A 216 -18.39 1.83 10.68
C SER A 216 -18.32 3.17 11.42
N GLY A 217 -17.33 3.35 12.32
CA GLY A 217 -17.16 4.59 13.10
C GLY A 217 -16.40 5.72 12.40
N LEU A 218 -15.68 5.44 11.30
CA LEU A 218 -14.75 6.39 10.67
C LEU A 218 -15.20 6.88 9.29
N TYR A 219 -15.86 6.04 8.48
CA TYR A 219 -16.31 6.40 7.13
C TYR A 219 -17.62 5.69 6.79
N ASN A 220 -18.52 6.36 6.05
CA ASN A 220 -19.77 5.75 5.56
C ASN A 220 -19.56 4.83 4.34
N LEU A 221 -18.41 4.96 3.66
CA LEU A 221 -18.07 4.29 2.42
C LEU A 221 -16.66 3.71 2.52
N TYR A 222 -16.45 2.54 1.92
CA TYR A 222 -15.15 1.90 1.78
C TYR A 222 -14.98 1.38 0.34
N GLY A 223 -13.75 1.45 -0.18
CA GLY A 223 -13.44 0.96 -1.52
C GLY A 223 -12.10 1.49 -2.01
N THR A 224 -11.71 1.07 -3.22
CA THR A 224 -10.49 1.54 -3.88
C THR A 224 -10.68 2.99 -4.34
N GLN A 225 -10.00 3.93 -3.69
CA GLN A 225 -10.13 5.35 -4.03
C GLN A 225 -9.28 5.75 -5.23
N LYS A 226 -8.03 5.29 -5.25
CA LYS A 226 -6.98 5.73 -6.16
C LYS A 226 -6.14 4.53 -6.58
N GLN A 227 -5.59 4.61 -7.78
CA GLN A 227 -4.67 3.64 -8.36
C GLN A 227 -3.45 4.39 -8.85
N THR A 228 -2.26 3.92 -8.48
CA THR A 228 -1.01 4.63 -8.78
C THR A 228 -0.02 3.66 -9.40
N VAL A 229 0.58 4.06 -10.52
CA VAL A 229 1.69 3.37 -11.19
C VAL A 229 2.88 4.31 -11.24
N ILE A 230 4.04 3.84 -10.79
CA ILE A 230 5.30 4.58 -10.85
C ILE A 230 6.28 3.74 -11.67
N ILE A 231 6.81 4.33 -12.74
CA ILE A 231 7.84 3.74 -13.58
C ILE A 231 9.11 4.54 -13.39
N VAL A 232 10.20 3.87 -13.03
CA VAL A 232 11.55 4.46 -12.95
C VAL A 232 12.39 3.84 -14.06
N HIS A 233 12.73 4.63 -15.07
CA HIS A 233 13.53 4.18 -16.21
C HIS A 233 15.03 4.26 -15.88
N GLU A 234 15.86 3.43 -16.53
CA GLU A 234 17.31 3.43 -16.33
C GLU A 234 18.00 4.75 -16.70
N SER A 235 17.35 5.62 -17.48
CA SER A 235 17.85 6.99 -17.73
C SER A 235 17.75 7.89 -16.50
N GLY A 236 16.85 7.57 -15.56
CA GLY A 236 16.44 8.41 -14.44
C GLY A 236 15.12 9.14 -14.65
N ALA A 237 14.48 8.96 -15.80
CA ALA A 237 13.13 9.47 -16.02
C ALA A 237 12.14 8.67 -15.16
N VAL A 238 11.32 9.38 -14.39
CA VAL A 238 10.23 8.83 -13.58
C VAL A 238 8.91 9.26 -14.18
N ARG A 239 8.00 8.31 -14.35
CA ARG A 239 6.60 8.57 -14.67
C ARG A 239 5.73 8.15 -13.48
N TYR A 240 4.95 9.08 -12.98
CA TYR A 240 3.94 8.86 -11.96
C TYR A 240 2.57 9.04 -12.60
N THR A 241 1.78 7.96 -12.61
CA THR A 241 0.40 7.98 -13.10
C THR A 241 -0.53 7.64 -11.95
N GLU A 242 -1.48 8.52 -11.62
CA GLU A 242 -2.52 8.26 -10.61
C GLU A 242 -3.89 8.44 -11.24
N LYS A 243 -4.71 7.40 -11.15
CA LYS A 243 -6.13 7.44 -11.51
C LYS A 243 -6.94 7.53 -10.23
N THR A 244 -7.70 8.61 -10.08
CA THR A 244 -8.73 8.68 -9.04
C THR A 244 -9.95 7.92 -9.54
N LEU A 245 -10.52 7.07 -8.69
CA LEU A 245 -11.77 6.36 -8.97
C LEU A 245 -12.91 7.02 -8.23
N TYR A 246 -12.73 7.43 -6.98
CA TYR A 246 -13.74 8.13 -6.20
C TYR A 246 -13.09 9.28 -5.42
N ASP A 247 -13.78 10.41 -5.29
CA ASP A 247 -13.31 11.53 -4.47
C ASP A 247 -14.37 11.94 -3.45
N TRP A 248 -14.60 11.04 -2.49
CA TRP A 248 -15.60 11.27 -1.45
C TRP A 248 -15.15 12.28 -0.39
N LEU A 249 -13.88 12.70 -0.36
CA LEU A 249 -13.44 13.84 0.46
C LEU A 249 -13.96 15.17 -0.09
N GLN A 250 -14.17 15.24 -1.41
CA GLN A 250 -14.86 16.36 -2.07
C GLN A 250 -16.38 16.16 -2.19
N GLY A 251 -16.93 15.10 -1.57
CA GLY A 251 -18.35 14.77 -1.64
C GLY A 251 -18.79 14.15 -2.98
N ALA A 252 -17.86 13.83 -3.88
CA ALA A 252 -18.18 13.16 -5.14
C ALA A 252 -18.20 11.64 -4.94
N THR A 253 -19.41 11.05 -4.97
CA THR A 253 -19.61 9.59 -4.96
C THR A 253 -19.59 8.97 -6.36
N SER A 254 -19.48 9.77 -7.41
CA SER A 254 -19.34 9.34 -8.79
C SER A 254 -17.88 9.11 -9.17
N VAL A 255 -17.64 8.35 -10.24
CA VAL A 255 -16.27 8.12 -10.74
C VAL A 255 -15.61 9.45 -11.08
N ALA A 256 -14.62 9.86 -10.30
CA ALA A 256 -13.87 11.08 -10.56
C ALA A 256 -12.86 10.76 -11.65
N ASN A 257 -13.17 11.02 -12.92
CA ASN A 257 -12.35 10.62 -14.07
C ASN A 257 -11.06 11.46 -14.22
N GLY A 258 -10.38 11.74 -13.11
CA GLY A 258 -9.14 12.49 -13.02
C GLY A 258 -7.95 11.55 -13.06
N THR A 259 -7.20 11.60 -14.16
CA THR A 259 -5.88 10.98 -14.26
C THR A 259 -4.82 12.07 -14.14
N VAL A 260 -3.95 11.92 -13.14
CA VAL A 260 -2.72 12.70 -13.00
C VAL A 260 -1.60 11.90 -13.67
N ASP A 261 -0.82 12.57 -14.52
CA ASP A 261 0.34 11.99 -15.19
C ASP A 261 1.50 12.99 -15.12
N ILE A 262 2.48 12.66 -14.28
CA ILE A 262 3.62 13.54 -13.97
C ILE A 262 4.90 12.83 -14.43
N ILE A 263 5.76 13.58 -15.12
CA ILE A 263 7.07 13.11 -15.56
C ILE A 263 8.13 14.04 -14.96
N PHE A 264 9.16 13.47 -14.35
CA PHE A 264 10.31 14.19 -13.81
C PHE A 264 11.56 13.31 -13.84
N ASP A 265 12.73 13.91 -13.75
CA ASP A 265 14.00 13.17 -13.68
C ASP A 265 14.51 13.09 -12.25
N LEU A 266 15.19 11.97 -11.95
CA LEU A 266 15.96 11.81 -10.72
C LEU A 266 17.28 12.57 -10.80
N ASP A 267 17.55 13.32 -9.74
CA ASP A 267 18.76 14.07 -9.46
C ASP A 267 19.68 13.21 -8.55
N LEU A 268 20.19 12.09 -9.11
CA LEU A 268 21.07 11.11 -8.43
C LEU A 268 22.56 11.42 -8.61
#